data_AF-A0A6D2G3C9-F1
#
_entry.id   AF-A0A6D2G3C9-F1
#
_cell.length_a   1.000
_cell.length_b   1.000
_cell.length_c   1.000
_cell.angle_alpha   90.00
_cell.angle_beta   90.00
_cell.angle_gamma   90.00
#
_symmetry.space_group_name_H-M   'P 1'
#
loop_
_entity.id
_entity.type
_entity.pdbx_description
1 polymer ?
#
loop_
_entity_poly.entity_id
_entity_poly.type
_entity_poly.pdbx_seq_one_letter_code
_entity_poly.pdbx_strand_id
1 'polypeptide(L)'
;MIGHVRFNVPGTWRAGSDAVRQILRQQAGIDISNTIIADGSGLSRHNLIAPATMMQVLQYIAQHDNELNFISMLPLAGYDGSLQYRAGLHQAGVDGKVSAKTGSLQGVYNLAGLYYHRKRATDGICTVSVRLRGSTC
;
A
#
# COMPACT_ATOMS: atom_id res chain seq x y z
N MET A 1 18.46 -4.02 -7.74
CA MET A 1 17.07 -4.25 -8.22
C MET A 1 16.60 -5.64 -7.78
N ILE A 2 15.37 -5.78 -7.30
CA ILE A 2 14.85 -7.06 -6.75
C ILE A 2 14.87 -8.21 -7.77
N GLY A 3 14.60 -7.92 -9.05
CA GLY A 3 14.67 -8.90 -10.14
C GLY A 3 16.09 -9.44 -10.39
N HIS A 4 17.11 -8.60 -10.24
CA HIS A 4 18.51 -9.03 -10.35
C HIS A 4 18.88 -9.99 -9.22
N VAL A 5 18.51 -9.65 -7.98
CA VAL A 5 18.78 -10.50 -6.80
C VAL A 5 18.04 -11.83 -6.89
N ARG A 6 16.80 -11.85 -7.41
CA ARG A 6 15.98 -13.06 -7.47
C ARG A 6 16.37 -14.01 -8.59
N PHE A 7 16.70 -13.48 -9.77
CA PHE A 7 16.90 -14.29 -10.99
C PHE A 7 18.34 -14.31 -11.49
N ASN A 8 19.27 -13.58 -10.85
CA ASN A 8 20.66 -13.45 -11.27
C ASN A 8 20.84 -12.99 -12.74
N VAL A 9 19.94 -12.10 -13.19
CA VAL A 9 19.96 -11.49 -14.53
C VAL A 9 20.15 -9.97 -14.43
N PRO A 10 20.57 -9.27 -15.50
CA PRO A 10 20.56 -7.80 -15.51
C PRO A 10 19.19 -7.24 -15.09
N GLY A 11 19.21 -6.22 -14.24
CA GLY A 11 17.98 -5.64 -13.70
C GLY A 11 17.13 -4.99 -14.80
N THR A 12 15.94 -5.52 -15.03
CA THR A 12 14.95 -4.97 -15.97
C THR A 12 13.61 -4.80 -15.26
N TRP A 13 12.74 -3.93 -15.78
CA TRP A 13 11.38 -3.74 -15.27
C TRP A 13 10.60 -5.06 -15.23
N ARG A 14 10.67 -5.85 -16.31
CA ARG A 14 10.02 -7.16 -16.41
C ARG A 14 10.50 -8.11 -15.31
N ALA A 15 11.82 -8.26 -15.15
CA ALA A 15 12.39 -9.10 -14.10
C ALA A 15 12.02 -8.60 -12.69
N GLY A 16 11.90 -7.29 -12.50
CA GLY A 16 11.41 -6.71 -11.25
C GLY A 16 9.97 -7.09 -10.94
N SER A 17 9.06 -6.88 -11.90
CA SER A 17 7.63 -7.22 -11.74
C SER A 17 7.42 -8.72 -11.51
N ASP A 18 8.14 -9.58 -12.24
CA ASP A 18 8.07 -11.03 -12.08
C ASP A 18 8.59 -11.47 -10.70
N ALA A 19 9.67 -10.85 -10.21
CA ALA A 19 10.21 -11.15 -8.89
C ALA A 19 9.23 -10.75 -7.78
N VAL A 20 8.60 -9.57 -7.86
CA VAL A 20 7.58 -9.14 -6.88
C VAL A 20 6.39 -10.09 -6.88
N ARG A 21 5.90 -10.50 -8.06
CA ARG A 21 4.81 -11.47 -8.18
C ARG A 21 5.15 -12.81 -7.52
N GLN A 22 6.35 -13.33 -7.75
CA GLN A 22 6.78 -14.58 -7.14
C GLN A 22 6.93 -14.47 -5.63
N ILE A 23 7.52 -13.38 -5.13
CA ILE A 23 7.73 -13.17 -3.69
C ILE A 23 6.39 -13.09 -2.97
N LEU A 24 5.43 -12.29 -3.46
CA LEU A 24 4.10 -12.17 -2.85
C LEU A 24 3.35 -13.50 -2.85
N ARG A 25 3.45 -14.28 -3.94
CA ARG A 25 2.80 -15.58 -4.01
C ARG A 25 3.44 -16.61 -3.09
N GLN A 26 4.76 -16.66 -3.03
CA GLN A 26 5.51 -17.72 -2.32
C GLN A 26 5.66 -17.44 -0.82
N GLN A 27 5.85 -16.18 -0.44
CA GLN A 27 6.09 -15.79 0.95
C GLN A 27 4.82 -15.31 1.65
N ALA A 28 3.98 -14.55 0.95
CA ALA A 28 2.75 -14.00 1.53
C ALA A 28 1.48 -14.78 1.18
N GLY A 29 1.56 -15.76 0.27
CA GLY A 29 0.38 -16.52 -0.20
C GLY A 29 -0.59 -15.68 -1.03
N ILE A 30 -0.17 -14.51 -1.53
CA ILE A 30 -1.02 -13.56 -2.24
C ILE A 30 -0.87 -13.78 -3.74
N ASP A 31 -1.96 -14.19 -4.39
CA ASP A 31 -1.99 -14.34 -5.85
C ASP A 31 -2.35 -13.01 -6.53
N ILE A 32 -1.38 -12.46 -7.26
CA ILE A 32 -1.52 -11.23 -8.04
C ILE A 32 -1.47 -11.48 -9.55
N SER A 33 -1.81 -12.69 -10.01
CA SER A 33 -1.76 -13.07 -11.44
C SER A 33 -2.59 -12.14 -12.34
N ASN A 34 -3.74 -11.67 -11.84
CA ASN A 34 -4.63 -10.75 -12.56
C ASN A 34 -4.29 -9.26 -12.35
N THR A 35 -3.15 -8.96 -11.70
CA THR A 35 -2.67 -7.60 -11.44
C THR A 35 -1.53 -7.26 -12.38
N ILE A 36 -1.57 -6.04 -12.92
CA ILE A 36 -0.51 -5.49 -13.76
C ILE A 36 0.37 -4.61 -12.88
N ILE A 37 1.62 -5.03 -12.68
CA ILE A 37 2.68 -4.21 -12.06
C ILE A 37 3.65 -3.85 -13.16
N ALA A 38 3.57 -2.62 -13.65
CA ALA A 38 4.45 -2.10 -14.69
C ALA A 38 5.69 -1.42 -14.10
N ASP A 39 5.56 -0.81 -12.91
CA ASP A 39 6.67 -0.23 -12.16
C ASP A 39 6.45 -0.34 -10.64
N GLY A 40 7.50 -0.06 -9.87
CA GLY A 40 7.45 -0.05 -8.40
C GLY A 40 7.07 1.31 -7.79
N SER A 41 7.09 2.39 -8.56
CA SER A 41 6.79 3.74 -8.06
C SER A 41 5.30 4.08 -8.11
N GLY A 42 4.52 3.39 -8.95
CA GLY A 42 3.12 3.68 -9.18
C GLY A 42 2.86 4.75 -10.25
N LEU A 43 3.88 5.21 -11.00
CA LEU A 43 3.74 6.27 -12.00
C LEU A 43 3.11 5.78 -13.31
N SER A 44 3.34 4.52 -13.66
CA SER A 44 2.77 3.92 -14.85
C SER A 44 1.26 3.83 -14.72
N ARG A 45 0.56 4.38 -15.72
CA ARG A 45 -0.90 4.28 -15.85
C ARG A 45 -1.36 2.84 -16.12
N HIS A 46 -0.44 1.95 -16.49
CA HIS A 46 -0.71 0.53 -16.68
C HIS A 46 -0.73 -0.25 -15.35
N ASN A 47 -0.32 0.36 -14.23
CA ASN A 47 -0.45 -0.27 -12.92
C ASN A 47 -1.92 -0.48 -12.58
N LEU A 48 -2.34 -1.74 -12.51
CA LEU A 48 -3.71 -2.12 -12.26
C LEU A 48 -3.75 -3.21 -11.19
N ILE A 49 -4.08 -2.80 -9.97
CA ILE A 49 -4.27 -3.67 -8.81
C ILE A 49 -5.69 -3.50 -8.27
N ALA A 50 -6.36 -4.60 -7.94
CA ALA A 50 -7.67 -4.57 -7.31
C ALA A 50 -7.55 -4.15 -5.82
N PRO A 51 -8.51 -3.39 -5.27
CA PRO A 51 -8.49 -3.03 -3.84
C PRO A 51 -8.42 -4.25 -2.92
N ALA A 52 -9.12 -5.34 -3.27
CA ALA A 52 -9.08 -6.60 -2.51
C ALA A 52 -7.67 -7.22 -2.46
N THR A 53 -6.92 -7.18 -3.57
CA THR A 53 -5.53 -7.65 -3.61
C THR A 53 -4.64 -6.78 -2.74
N MET A 54 -4.82 -5.45 -2.78
CA MET A 54 -4.09 -4.54 -1.90
C MET A 54 -4.42 -4.77 -0.42
N MET A 55 -5.67 -5.10 -0.09
CA MET A 55 -6.06 -5.46 1.27
C MET A 55 -5.32 -6.71 1.76
N GLN A 56 -5.16 -7.74 0.93
CA GLN A 56 -4.39 -8.93 1.31
C GLN A 56 -2.94 -8.57 1.65
N VAL A 57 -2.32 -7.68 0.88
CA VAL A 57 -0.95 -7.20 1.15
C VAL A 57 -0.89 -6.45 2.48
N LEU A 58 -1.83 -5.53 2.73
CA LEU A 58 -1.89 -4.78 3.98
C LEU A 58 -2.15 -5.68 5.19
N GLN A 59 -2.98 -6.72 5.03
CA GLN A 59 -3.24 -7.70 6.09
C GLN A 59 -1.99 -8.50 6.42
N TYR A 60 -1.25 -8.96 5.40
CA TYR A 60 0.01 -9.66 5.60
C TYR A 60 1.02 -8.78 6.35
N ILE A 61 1.15 -7.51 5.95
CA ILE A 61 2.02 -6.55 6.64
C ILE A 61 1.58 -6.37 8.10
N ALA A 62 0.29 -6.17 8.35
CA ALA A 62 -0.24 -6.00 9.71
C ALA A 62 0.05 -7.21 10.62
N GLN A 63 -0.02 -8.42 10.08
CA GLN A 63 0.23 -9.66 10.82
C GLN A 63 1.72 -9.88 11.10
N HIS A 64 2.62 -9.40 10.24
CA HIS A 64 4.07 -9.62 10.34
C HIS A 64 4.83 -8.34 10.71
N ASP A 65 4.15 -7.30 11.21
CA ASP A 65 4.78 -6.00 11.47
C ASP A 65 5.85 -6.06 12.57
N ASN A 66 5.74 -7.02 13.49
CA ASN A 66 6.77 -7.26 14.52
C ASN A 66 8.14 -7.64 13.91
N GLU A 67 8.13 -8.25 12.72
CA GLU A 67 9.35 -8.64 11.99
C GLU A 67 9.75 -7.61 10.95
N LEU A 68 8.77 -7.02 10.26
CA LEU A 68 8.99 -6.11 9.14
C LEU A 68 9.24 -4.67 9.58
N ASN A 69 8.70 -4.26 10.73
CA ASN A 69 8.64 -2.87 11.19
C ASN A 69 8.24 -1.91 10.07
N PHE A 70 7.23 -2.31 9.28
CA PHE A 70 6.86 -1.62 8.05
C PHE A 70 5.89 -0.48 8.34
N ILE A 71 4.99 -0.64 9.31
CA ILE A 71 3.96 0.35 9.59
C ILE A 71 4.58 1.67 10.07
N SER A 72 5.69 1.62 10.81
CA SER A 72 6.42 2.81 11.26
C SER A 72 7.04 3.62 10.12
N MET A 73 7.23 3.03 8.93
CA MET A 73 7.73 3.72 7.74
C MET A 73 6.62 4.43 6.96
N LEU A 74 5.35 4.17 7.27
CA LEU A 74 4.22 4.84 6.62
C LEU A 74 3.97 6.21 7.25
N PRO A 75 3.63 7.24 6.44
CA PRO A 75 3.20 8.53 6.97
C PRO A 75 2.05 8.38 7.97
N LEU A 76 2.16 9.06 9.10
CA LEU A 76 1.15 9.15 10.15
C LEU A 76 0.34 10.44 9.99
N ALA A 77 -0.98 10.29 9.94
CA ALA A 77 -1.91 11.40 9.75
C ALA A 77 -1.74 12.47 10.83
N GLY A 78 -1.53 13.72 10.42
CA GLY A 78 -1.33 14.86 11.32
C GLY A 78 0.12 15.08 11.79
N TYR A 79 1.06 14.18 11.45
CA TYR A 79 2.43 14.25 11.95
C TYR A 79 3.44 14.45 10.82
N ASP A 80 3.42 13.60 9.80
CA ASP A 80 4.50 13.58 8.81
C ASP A 80 4.09 13.14 7.39
N GLY A 81 5.08 13.21 6.49
CA GLY A 81 4.96 12.81 5.10
C GLY A 81 3.80 13.48 4.38
N SER A 82 3.16 12.73 3.49
CA SER A 82 2.03 13.20 2.68
C SER A 82 0.70 13.25 3.43
N LEU A 83 0.69 12.90 4.72
CA LEU A 83 -0.51 12.93 5.58
C LEU A 83 -0.41 13.97 6.71
N GLN A 84 0.68 14.75 6.77
CA GLN A 84 0.85 15.80 7.77
C GLN A 84 -0.35 16.74 7.83
N TYR A 85 -0.90 17.12 6.67
CA TYR A 85 -2.17 17.84 6.61
C TYR A 85 -3.06 17.32 5.49
N ARG A 86 -3.95 16.39 5.84
CA ARG A 86 -4.99 15.88 4.93
C ARG A 86 -6.36 16.22 5.50
N ALA A 87 -6.99 17.27 4.95
CA ALA A 87 -8.21 17.87 5.48
C ALA A 87 -9.30 16.84 5.85
N GLY A 88 -9.58 15.85 4.99
CA GLY A 88 -10.59 14.83 5.28
C GLY A 88 -10.25 13.91 6.47
N LEU A 89 -8.97 13.62 6.73
CA LEU A 89 -8.55 12.85 7.91
C LEU A 89 -8.56 13.71 9.17
N HIS A 90 -8.10 14.95 9.06
CA HIS A 90 -8.10 15.91 10.15
C HIS A 90 -9.53 16.19 10.64
N GLN A 91 -10.45 16.49 9.71
CA GLN A 91 -11.87 16.73 10.00
C GLN A 91 -12.57 15.49 10.60
N ALA A 92 -12.14 14.28 10.22
CA ALA A 92 -12.66 13.04 10.81
C ALA A 92 -12.10 12.75 12.21
N GLY A 93 -11.17 13.56 12.74
CA GLY A 93 -10.61 13.38 14.08
C GLY A 93 -9.75 12.11 14.21
N VAL A 94 -9.10 11.70 13.12
CA VAL A 94 -8.27 10.49 13.04
C VAL A 94 -6.77 10.77 12.93
N ASP A 95 -6.35 12.00 13.23
CA ASP A 95 -4.93 12.32 13.39
C ASP A 95 -4.30 11.43 14.48
N GLY A 96 -3.09 10.95 14.22
CA GLY A 96 -2.37 10.00 15.06
C GLY A 96 -2.93 8.57 15.04
N LYS A 97 -3.96 8.28 14.22
CA LYS A 97 -4.61 6.96 14.16
C LYS A 97 -4.53 6.29 12.80
N VAL A 98 -4.09 7.00 11.77
CA VAL A 98 -4.00 6.48 10.39
C VAL A 98 -2.55 6.52 9.94
N SER A 99 -1.97 5.35 9.67
CA SER A 99 -0.67 5.21 9.02
C SER A 99 -0.89 4.71 7.60
N ALA A 100 -0.66 5.53 6.58
CA ALA A 100 -1.00 5.16 5.21
C ALA A 100 -0.13 5.81 4.14
N LYS A 101 0.07 5.07 3.05
CA LYS A 101 0.71 5.59 1.86
C LYS A 101 -0.31 6.24 0.94
N THR A 102 -0.01 7.47 0.52
CA THR A 102 -0.77 8.15 -0.53
C THR A 102 -0.22 7.84 -1.92
N GLY A 103 -1.11 7.80 -2.90
CA GLY A 103 -0.78 7.77 -4.33
C GLY A 103 -1.69 8.73 -5.07
N SER A 104 -1.14 9.83 -5.59
CA SER A 104 -1.89 10.87 -6.29
C SER A 104 -1.39 10.97 -7.73
N LEU A 105 -2.30 10.81 -8.68
CA LEU A 105 -2.10 11.12 -10.09
C LEU A 105 -3.23 12.04 -10.55
N GLN A 106 -3.08 12.67 -11.70
CA GLN A 106 -4.13 13.52 -12.26
C GLN A 106 -5.44 12.72 -12.38
N GLY A 107 -6.48 13.17 -11.66
CA GLY A 107 -7.78 12.50 -11.60
C GLY A 107 -7.81 11.20 -10.79
N VAL A 108 -6.79 10.87 -10.01
CA VAL A 108 -6.79 9.67 -9.15
C VAL A 108 -6.20 9.97 -7.78
N TYR A 109 -6.99 9.70 -6.74
CA TYR A 109 -6.56 9.82 -5.35
C TYR A 109 -6.66 8.46 -4.67
N ASN A 110 -5.51 7.88 -4.35
CA ASN A 110 -5.41 6.61 -3.63
C ASN A 110 -4.86 6.83 -2.23
N LEU A 111 -5.41 6.08 -1.27
CA LEU A 111 -4.84 5.89 0.06
C LEU A 111 -4.89 4.41 0.41
N ALA A 112 -3.75 3.85 0.82
CA ALA A 112 -3.65 2.47 1.28
C ALA A 112 -2.85 2.43 2.59
N GLY A 113 -3.42 1.84 3.64
CA GLY A 113 -2.75 1.77 4.93
C GLY A 113 -3.60 1.17 6.02
N LEU A 114 -3.25 1.50 7.26
CA LEU A 114 -3.83 0.95 8.47
C LEU A 114 -4.43 2.06 9.32
N TYR A 115 -5.55 1.72 9.95
CA TYR A 115 -6.27 2.56 10.88
C TYR A 115 -6.36 1.86 12.23
N TYR A 116 -5.91 2.55 13.27
CA TYR A 116 -5.96 2.07 14.64
C TYR A 116 -7.23 2.58 15.30
N HIS A 117 -8.14 1.65 15.58
CA HIS A 117 -9.35 1.96 16.33
C HIS A 117 -9.24 1.47 17.77
N ARG A 118 -9.27 2.40 18.73
CA ARG A 118 -9.50 2.07 20.15
C ARG A 118 -10.99 1.84 20.40
N LYS A 119 -11.47 0.59 20.37
CA LYS A 119 -12.74 0.25 21.04
C LYS A 119 -12.42 -0.41 22.38
N ARG A 120 -13.18 -0.02 23.41
CA ARG A 120 -13.02 -0.29 24.87
C ARG A 120 -12.73 -1.73 25.33
N ALA A 121 -12.51 -2.71 24.44
CA ALA A 121 -12.13 -4.08 24.78
C ALA A 121 -11.12 -4.74 23.83
N THR A 122 -10.80 -4.15 22.66
CA THR A 122 -9.83 -4.69 21.69
C THR A 122 -9.24 -3.55 20.87
N ASP A 123 -7.94 -3.31 21.00
CA ASP A 123 -7.20 -2.48 20.05
C ASP A 123 -7.15 -3.24 18.71
N GLY A 124 -7.83 -2.71 17.70
CA GLY A 124 -7.96 -3.35 16.40
C GLY A 124 -7.25 -2.56 15.31
N ILE A 125 -6.48 -3.28 14.48
CA ILE A 125 -5.89 -2.74 13.26
C ILE A 125 -6.85 -3.01 12.10
N CYS A 126 -7.39 -1.95 11.51
CA CYS A 126 -8.23 -2.04 10.31
C CYS A 126 -7.41 -1.64 9.08
N THR A 127 -7.36 -2.49 8.06
CA THR A 127 -6.72 -2.16 6.79
C THR A 127 -7.69 -1.37 5.90
N VAL A 128 -7.22 -0.27 5.32
CA VAL A 128 -8.01 0.63 4.47
C VAL A 128 -7.34 0.76 3.11
N SER A 129 -8.11 0.51 2.04
CA SER A 129 -7.70 0.82 0.66
C SER A 129 -8.82 1.60 -0.02
N VAL A 130 -8.54 2.86 -0.34
CA VAL A 130 -9.47 3.75 -1.04
C VAL A 130 -8.83 4.14 -2.37
N ARG A 131 -9.57 3.92 -3.45
CA ARG A 131 -9.25 4.42 -4.79
C ARG A 131 -10.40 5.30 -5.26
N LEU A 132 -10.13 6.60 -5.38
CA LEU A 132 -11.05 7.54 -6.01
C LEU A 132 -10.52 7.85 -7.40
N ARG A 133 -11.33 7.58 -8.42
CA ARG A 133 -11.11 8.13 -9.78
C ARG A 133 -12.00 9.36 -9.91
N GLY A 134 -11.39 10.51 -10.07
CA GLY A 134 -12.08 11.73 -10.49
C GLY A 134 -12.57 11.53 -11.91
N SER A 135 -13.89 11.63 -12.08
CA SER A 135 -14.48 11.90 -13.38
C SER A 135 -14.04 13.29 -13.80
N THR A 136 -13.36 13.40 -14.95
CA THR A 136 -13.32 14.66 -15.69
C THR A 136 -14.77 15.04 -15.99
N CYS A 137 -15.21 16.19 -15.47
CA CYS A 137 -16.39 16.87 -16.00
C CYS A 137 -16.12 17.31 -17.44
#